data_AF-A0A961NL81-F1
#
_entry.id   AF-A0A961NL81-F1
#
_cell.length_a   1.000
_cell.length_b   1.000
_cell.length_c   1.000
_cell.angle_alpha   90.00
_cell.angle_beta   90.00
_cell.angle_gamma   90.00
#
_symmetry.space_group_name_H-M   'P 1'
#
loop_
_entity.id
_entity.type
_entity.pdbx_description
1 polymer ?
#
loop_
_entity_poly.entity_id
_entity_poly.type
_entity_poly.pdbx_seq_one_letter_code
_entity_poly.pdbx_strand_id
1 'polypeptide(L)'
;MKIAKQSPAPGGQTYKIREPFSATVVSVERISAADSTEDIRHIIMDITGSNLHYVEGQSVGVIPPGSMPEGKPHKLRLYSIAS
;
A
#
# COMPACT_ATOMS: atom_id res chain seq x y z
N MET A 1 12.75 26.60 -21.33
CA MET A 1 11.63 26.75 -22.27
C MET A 1 10.75 25.51 -22.14
N LYS A 2 9.51 25.74 -21.70
CA LYS A 2 8.41 24.82 -21.39
C LYS A 2 8.78 23.37 -21.03
N ILE A 3 8.92 23.12 -19.74
CA ILE A 3 8.75 21.77 -19.18
C ILE A 3 7.36 21.75 -18.55
N ALA A 4 6.46 21.00 -19.19
CA ALA A 4 5.09 20.85 -18.74
C ALA A 4 5.10 20.22 -17.35
N LYS A 5 4.54 20.94 -16.37
CA LYS A 5 4.20 20.41 -15.06
C LYS A 5 3.09 19.38 -15.28
N GLN A 6 3.44 18.14 -15.55
CA GLN A 6 2.51 17.04 -15.37
C GLN A 6 2.38 16.83 -13.86
N SER A 7 1.46 17.58 -13.25
CA SER A 7 0.76 17.05 -12.08
C SER A 7 0.14 15.73 -12.54
N PRO A 8 0.52 14.57 -11.97
CA PRO A 8 -0.24 13.36 -12.24
C PRO A 8 -1.68 13.67 -11.81
N ALA A 9 -2.64 13.38 -12.68
CA ALA A 9 -4.04 13.41 -12.29
C ALA A 9 -4.17 12.63 -10.97
N PRO A 10 -4.95 13.13 -9.98
CA PRO A 10 -5.17 12.38 -8.75
C PRO A 10 -5.78 11.03 -9.13
N GLY A 11 -4.99 9.96 -9.03
CA GLY A 11 -5.39 8.59 -9.41
C GLY A 11 -4.53 7.85 -10.44
N GLY A 12 -3.36 8.38 -10.84
CA GLY A 12 -2.35 7.57 -11.53
C GLY A 12 -1.58 6.63 -10.59
N GLN A 13 -1.24 5.42 -11.03
CA GLN A 13 -0.32 4.54 -10.30
C GLN A 13 1.01 5.25 -10.06
N THR A 14 1.32 5.56 -8.80
CA THR A 14 2.57 6.25 -8.42
C THR A 14 3.77 5.30 -8.41
N TYR A 15 3.55 4.00 -8.15
CA TYR A 15 4.60 2.98 -8.04
C TYR A 15 4.32 1.76 -8.91
N LYS A 16 5.39 1.18 -9.49
CA LYS A 16 5.33 -0.05 -10.27
C LYS A 16 5.66 -1.25 -9.39
N ILE A 17 5.14 -2.43 -9.73
CA ILE A 17 5.40 -3.68 -8.98
C ILE A 17 6.90 -3.98 -8.82
N ARG A 18 7.73 -3.63 -9.81
CA ARG A 18 9.18 -3.85 -9.78
C ARG A 18 9.95 -2.81 -8.96
N GLU A 19 9.35 -1.66 -8.71
CA GLU A 19 9.93 -0.53 -7.99
C GLU A 19 8.91 -0.04 -6.95
N PRO A 20 8.61 -0.85 -5.92
CA PRO A 20 7.68 -0.47 -4.86
C PRO A 20 8.32 0.55 -3.91
N PHE A 21 7.48 1.30 -3.21
CA PHE A 21 7.91 2.11 -2.08
C PHE A 21 7.97 1.27 -0.79
N SER A 22 9.07 1.40 -0.06
CA SER A 22 9.22 0.79 1.26
C SER A 22 8.64 1.70 2.33
N ALA A 23 7.35 1.53 2.64
CA ALA A 23 6.69 2.22 3.74
C ALA A 23 7.06 1.59 5.09
N THR A 24 7.06 2.40 6.15
CA THR A 24 7.29 1.94 7.52
C THR A 24 5.95 1.77 8.23
N VAL A 25 5.75 0.65 8.91
CA VAL A 25 4.54 0.43 9.72
C VAL A 25 4.67 1.22 11.01
N VAL A 26 3.72 2.13 11.24
CA VAL A 26 3.67 2.99 12.43
C VAL A 26 2.91 2.30 13.56
N SER A 27 1.79 1.64 13.25
CA SER A 27 1.02 0.90 14.24
C SER A 27 0.31 -0.31 13.61
N VAL A 28 0.04 -1.30 14.45
CA VAL A 28 -0.76 -2.49 14.15
C VAL A 28 -1.64 -2.76 15.34
N GLU A 29 -2.94 -2.49 15.19
CA GLU A 29 -3.93 -2.65 16.25
C GLU A 29 -4.97 -3.68 15.85
N ARG A 30 -5.31 -4.59 16.76
CA ARG A 30 -6.40 -5.53 16.52
C ARG A 30 -7.73 -4.83 16.78
N ILE A 31 -8.65 -4.91 15.82
CA ILE A 31 -9.99 -4.31 15.90
C ILE A 31 -11.11 -5.35 16.03
N SER A 32 -10.79 -6.64 15.85
CA SER A 32 -11.71 -7.71 16.22
C SER A 32 -11.78 -7.89 17.74
N ALA A 33 -12.91 -8.40 18.22
CA ALA A 33 -13.11 -8.69 19.64
C ALA A 33 -12.03 -9.67 20.17
N ALA A 34 -11.73 -9.57 21.46
CA ALA A 34 -10.66 -10.36 22.08
C ALA A 34 -10.94 -11.87 22.02
N ASP A 35 -12.21 -12.26 22.01
CA ASP A 35 -12.72 -13.63 21.95
C ASP A 35 -13.05 -14.11 20.53
N SER A 36 -12.94 -13.25 19.52
CA SER A 36 -13.21 -13.59 18.12
C SER A 36 -12.09 -14.45 17.51
N THR A 37 -12.48 -15.45 16.73
CA THR A 37 -11.56 -16.31 15.96
C THR A 37 -10.90 -15.58 14.79
N GLU A 38 -11.51 -14.49 14.32
CA GLU A 38 -11.05 -13.67 13.22
C GLU A 38 -9.97 -12.68 13.71
N ASP A 39 -8.85 -12.59 12.99
CA ASP A 39 -7.83 -11.58 13.25
C ASP A 39 -7.95 -10.44 12.25
N ILE A 40 -8.66 -9.38 12.65
CA ILE A 40 -8.81 -8.16 11.85
C ILE A 40 -7.97 -7.08 12.50
N ARG A 41 -7.08 -6.47 11.72
CA ARG A 41 -6.13 -5.47 12.20
C ARG A 41 -6.23 -4.18 11.40
N HIS A 42 -6.16 -3.06 12.12
CA HIS A 42 -5.92 -1.76 11.55
C HIS A 42 -4.40 -1.51 11.53
N ILE A 43 -3.86 -1.22 10.35
CA ILE A 43 -2.42 -1.03 10.13
C ILE A 43 -2.22 0.39 9.60
N ILE A 44 -1.44 1.19 10.32
CA ILE A 44 -1.06 2.54 9.90
C ILE A 44 0.35 2.48 9.33
N MET A 45 0.54 3.02 8.13
CA MET A 45 1.82 3.08 7.42
C MET A 45 2.23 4.52 7.19
N ASP A 46 3.49 4.83 7.46
CA ASP A 46 4.10 6.11 7.12
C ASP A 46 4.50 6.10 5.64
N ILE A 47 3.94 7.06 4.90
CA ILE A 47 4.17 7.29 3.48
C ILE A 47 4.95 8.59 3.23
N THR A 48 5.54 9.20 4.25
CA THR A 48 6.34 10.41 4.12
C THR A 48 7.49 10.19 3.13
N GLY A 49 7.66 11.11 2.18
CA GLY A 49 8.67 11.01 1.13
C GLY A 49 8.29 10.13 -0.07
N SER A 50 7.11 9.50 -0.06
CA SER A 50 6.64 8.69 -1.20
C SER A 50 6.06 9.52 -2.36
N ASN A 51 5.71 10.79 -2.14
CA ASN A 51 4.89 11.58 -3.08
C ASN A 51 3.61 10.84 -3.52
N LEU A 52 3.15 9.86 -2.74
CA LEU A 52 1.94 9.11 -3.01
C LEU A 52 0.74 9.97 -2.66
N HIS A 53 -0.11 10.21 -3.66
CA HIS A 53 -1.37 10.90 -3.50
C HIS A 53 -2.51 9.94 -3.83
N TYR A 54 -3.47 9.82 -2.93
CA TYR A 54 -4.66 8.99 -3.11
C TYR A 54 -5.93 9.79 -2.78
N VAL A 55 -7.05 9.28 -3.26
CA VAL A 55 -8.40 9.81 -2.96
C VAL A 55 -9.21 8.69 -2.31
N GLU A 56 -10.22 9.07 -1.52
CA GLU A 56 -11.20 8.15 -0.96
C GLU A 56 -11.75 7.17 -2.02
N GLY A 57 -11.91 5.91 -1.63
CA GLY A 57 -12.34 4.82 -2.53
C GLY A 57 -11.22 4.16 -3.34
N GLN A 58 -9.97 4.62 -3.23
CA GLN A 58 -8.82 3.96 -3.86
C GLN A 58 -8.24 2.83 -3.01
N SER A 59 -7.44 1.99 -3.66
CA SER A 59 -6.75 0.86 -3.03
C SER A 59 -5.23 1.01 -3.16
N VAL A 60 -4.51 0.48 -2.18
CA VAL A 60 -3.06 0.35 -2.17
C VAL A 60 -2.64 -1.08 -2.48
N GLY A 61 -1.55 -1.23 -3.23
CA GLY A 61 -0.96 -2.52 -3.52
C GLY A 61 0.15 -2.89 -2.53
N VAL A 62 0.04 -4.04 -1.88
CA VAL A 62 1.03 -4.57 -0.94
C VAL A 62 1.65 -5.84 -1.51
N ILE A 63 2.98 -5.90 -1.53
CA ILE A 63 3.76 -7.07 -1.94
C ILE A 63 4.37 -7.66 -0.67
N PRO A 64 4.05 -8.91 -0.29
CA PRO A 64 4.68 -9.52 0.87
C PRO A 64 6.16 -9.81 0.59
N PRO A 65 6.99 -9.89 1.64
CA PRO A 65 8.35 -10.40 1.48
C PRO A 65 8.35 -11.89 1.11
N GLY A 66 9.44 -12.34 0.52
CA GLY A 66 9.66 -13.75 0.18
C GLY A 66 9.34 -14.10 -1.28
N SER A 67 9.42 -15.40 -1.56
CA SER A 67 9.16 -15.97 -2.89
C SER A 67 8.17 -17.12 -2.78
N MET A 68 7.35 -17.29 -3.81
CA MET A 68 6.52 -18.50 -3.96
C MET A 68 7.41 -19.76 -4.07
N PRO A 69 6.86 -20.96 -3.88
CA PRO A 69 7.61 -22.22 -3.98
C PRO A 69 8.42 -22.40 -5.29
N GLU A 70 8.02 -21.73 -6.37
CA GLU A 70 8.72 -21.69 -7.67
C GLU A 70 9.82 -20.60 -7.77
N GLY A 71 10.18 -19.93 -6.67
CA GLY A 71 11.18 -18.84 -6.67
C GLY A 71 10.70 -17.52 -7.29
N LYS A 72 9.43 -17.43 -7.69
CA LYS A 72 8.83 -16.20 -8.22
C LYS A 72 8.42 -15.26 -7.08
N PRO A 73 8.58 -13.93 -7.22
CA PRO A 73 8.06 -12.96 -6.27
C PRO A 73 6.56 -13.17 -6.04
N HIS A 74 6.10 -12.93 -4.82
CA HIS A 74 4.68 -12.96 -4.54
C HIS A 74 3.91 -11.93 -5.36
N LYS A 75 2.69 -12.28 -5.74
CA LYS A 75 1.77 -11.37 -6.44
C LYS A 75 1.34 -10.23 -5.50
N LEU A 76 1.14 -9.06 -6.09
CA LEU A 76 0.54 -7.89 -5.45
C LEU A 76 -0.84 -8.25 -4.87
N ARG A 77 -1.12 -7.82 -3.64
CA ARG A 77 -2.46 -7.83 -3.05
C ARG A 77 -2.98 -6.40 -2.97
N LEU A 78 -4.22 -6.18 -3.38
CA LEU A 78 -4.87 -4.88 -3.28
C LEU A 78 -5.69 -4.81 -2.00
N TYR A 79 -5.51 -3.73 -1.24
CA TYR A 79 -6.27 -3.41 -0.04
C TYR A 79 -6.88 -2.03 -0.19
N SER A 80 -8.16 -1.88 0.12
CA SER A 80 -8.80 -0.56 0.16
C SER A 80 -8.16 0.31 1.24
N ILE A 81 -7.93 1.58 0.92
CA ILE A 81 -7.42 2.55 1.90
C ILE A 81 -8.57 2.91 2.83
N ALA A 82 -8.35 2.80 4.15
CA ALA A 82 -9.38 2.93 5.19
C ALA A 82 -9.12 4.13 6.13
N SER A 83 -8.28 5.08 5.72
CA SER A 83 -7.96 6.31 6.44
C SER A 83 -8.98 7.42 6.20
#